data_AF-A0A7V0JF48-F1
#
_entry.id   AF-A0A7V0JF48-F1
#
_cell.length_a   1.000
_cell.length_b   1.000
_cell.length_c   1.000
_cell.angle_alpha   90.00
_cell.angle_beta   90.00
_cell.angle_gamma   90.00
#
_symmetry.space_group_name_H-M   'P 1'
#
loop_
_entity.id
_entity.type
_entity.pdbx_description
1 polymer ?
#
loop_
_entity_poly.entity_id
_entity_poly.type
_entity_poly.pdbx_seq_one_letter_code
_entity_poly.pdbx_strand_id
1 'polypeptide(L)'
;MSELDKLRKKIDELDLKILELLNKRTEVVLEVGKTKQDKQLKVYSPERERAILKRLKEKNIGPFPDGTLQLIYEEILSASLALQQPLKVSYLGPSATFTHLAAKRQFGSSADYIPESTIKEVFDSVSRDKARYGVVPIENSTEGVVNYTL
;
A
#
# COMPACT_ATOMS: atom_id res chain seq x y z
N MET A 1 -0.03 40.49 -17.97
CA MET A 1 0.03 39.23 -17.20
C MET A 1 -0.27 39.58 -15.75
N SER A 2 -1.34 39.05 -15.17
CA SER A 2 -1.81 39.44 -13.83
C SER A 2 -0.87 38.92 -12.74
N GLU A 3 -0.92 39.51 -11.54
CA GLU A 3 -0.13 39.02 -10.41
C GLU A 3 -0.53 37.58 -10.03
N LEU A 4 -1.81 37.25 -10.20
CA LEU A 4 -2.32 35.88 -10.06
C LEU A 4 -1.66 34.92 -11.07
N ASP A 5 -1.46 35.33 -12.32
CA ASP A 5 -0.82 34.48 -13.34
C ASP A 5 0.64 34.18 -12.98
N LYS A 6 1.35 35.16 -12.39
CA LYS A 6 2.73 34.93 -11.93
C LYS A 6 2.79 33.95 -10.76
N LEU A 7 1.84 34.03 -9.82
CA LEU A 7 1.77 33.08 -8.70
C LEU A 7 1.43 31.68 -9.19
N ARG A 8 0.52 31.53 -10.15
CA ARG A 8 0.19 30.24 -10.76
C ARG A 8 1.41 29.60 -11.45
N LYS A 9 2.17 30.37 -12.22
CA LYS A 9 3.42 29.89 -12.81
C LYS A 9 4.42 29.38 -11.77
N LYS A 10 4.54 30.06 -10.62
CA LYS A 10 5.37 29.58 -9.51
C LYS A 10 4.87 28.26 -8.92
N ILE A 11 3.55 28.07 -8.85
CA ILE A 11 2.96 26.79 -8.42
C ILE A 11 3.28 25.70 -9.44
N ASP A 12 3.09 25.95 -10.73
CA ASP A 12 3.40 24.99 -11.80
C ASP A 12 4.88 24.54 -11.74
N GLU A 13 5.80 25.49 -11.52
CA GLU A 13 7.23 25.19 -11.35
C GLU A 13 7.52 24.35 -10.10
N LEU A 14 6.79 24.57 -9.00
CA LEU A 14 6.92 23.77 -7.78
C LEU A 14 6.35 22.36 -7.99
N ASP A 15 5.23 22.22 -8.69
CA ASP A 15 4.60 20.94 -8.98
C ASP A 15 5.50 20.06 -9.86
N LEU A 16 6.20 20.66 -10.83
CA LEU A 16 7.21 19.95 -11.63
C LEU A 16 8.37 19.43 -10.77
N LYS A 17 8.81 20.20 -9.76
CA LYS A 17 9.85 19.74 -8.82
C LYS A 17 9.34 18.62 -7.92
N ILE A 18 8.08 18.68 -7.48
CA ILE A 18 7.46 17.59 -6.71
C ILE A 18 7.44 16.30 -7.56
N LEU A 19 7.01 16.39 -8.82
CA LEU A 19 7.00 15.25 -9.75
C LEU A 19 8.42 14.68 -9.94
N GLU A 20 9.41 15.54 -10.17
CA GLU A 20 10.81 15.13 -10.30
C GLU A 20 11.31 14.36 -9.06
N LEU A 21 11.02 14.88 -7.86
CA LEU A 21 11.40 14.24 -6.60
C LEU A 21 10.68 12.92 -6.37
N LEU A 22 9.40 12.82 -6.75
CA LEU A 22 8.65 11.56 -6.69
C LEU A 22 9.25 10.50 -7.61
N ASN A 23 9.63 10.85 -8.84
CA ASN A 23 10.27 9.93 -9.77
C ASN A 23 11.64 9.45 -9.25
N LYS A 24 12.50 10.37 -8.81
CA LYS A 24 13.79 10.03 -8.20
C LYS A 24 13.65 9.11 -6.98
N ARG A 25 12.65 9.40 -6.12
CA ARG A 25 12.34 8.54 -4.98
C ARG A 25 11.93 7.13 -5.43
N THR A 26 11.12 7.03 -6.49
CA THR A 26 10.67 5.75 -7.06
C THR A 26 11.83 4.94 -7.63
N GLU A 27 12.79 5.56 -8.32
CA GLU A 27 14.01 4.88 -8.81
C GLU A 27 14.77 4.21 -7.66
N VAL A 28 15.01 4.94 -6.57
CA VAL A 28 15.67 4.40 -5.35
C VAL A 28 14.84 3.29 -4.72
N VAL A 29 13.51 3.43 -4.69
CA VAL A 29 12.61 2.40 -4.19
C VAL A 29 12.73 1.10 -4.99
N LEU A 30 12.84 1.18 -6.33
CA LEU A 30 13.02 0.00 -7.18
C LEU A 30 14.37 -0.68 -6.92
N GLU A 31 15.44 0.07 -6.71
CA GLU A 31 16.76 -0.47 -6.32
C GLU A 31 16.72 -1.15 -4.94
N VAL A 32 16.02 -0.55 -3.97
CA VAL A 32 15.75 -1.17 -2.67
C VAL A 32 14.97 -2.48 -2.84
N GLY A 33 13.97 -2.49 -3.72
CA GLY A 33 13.20 -3.68 -4.07
C GLY A 33 14.09 -4.82 -4.59
N LYS A 34 14.95 -4.53 -5.56
CA LYS A 34 15.93 -5.50 -6.10
C LYS A 34 16.86 -6.05 -5.02
N THR A 35 17.45 -5.16 -4.22
CA THR A 35 18.36 -5.55 -3.12
C THR A 35 17.67 -6.44 -2.08
N LYS A 36 16.39 -6.17 -1.78
CA LYS A 36 15.60 -6.99 -0.86
C LYS A 36 15.26 -8.35 -1.46
N GLN A 37 14.97 -8.42 -2.75
CA GLN A 37 14.72 -9.68 -3.46
C GLN A 37 15.96 -10.58 -3.43
N ASP A 38 17.14 -10.04 -3.76
CA ASP A 38 18.41 -10.77 -3.75
C ASP A 38 18.73 -11.35 -2.36
N LYS A 39 18.34 -10.63 -1.30
CA LYS A 39 18.54 -11.03 0.11
C LYS A 39 17.35 -11.79 0.71
N GLN A 40 16.31 -12.10 -0.08
CA GLN A 40 15.08 -12.76 0.37
C GLN A 40 14.39 -12.05 1.55
N LEU A 41 14.52 -10.72 1.62
CA LEU A 41 13.90 -9.89 2.66
C LEU A 41 12.46 -9.51 2.29
N LYS A 42 11.62 -9.26 3.31
CA LYS A 42 10.25 -8.79 3.10
C LYS A 42 10.25 -7.39 2.47
N VAL A 43 9.42 -7.21 1.44
CA VAL A 43 9.27 -5.90 0.76
C VAL A 43 8.54 -4.92 1.69
N TYR A 44 7.40 -5.36 2.25
CA TYR A 44 6.62 -4.61 3.22
C TYR A 44 7.26 -4.61 4.61
N SER A 45 7.39 -3.42 5.21
CA SER A 45 8.06 -3.15 6.48
C SER A 45 7.33 -2.01 7.23
N PRO A 46 6.32 -2.33 8.05
CA PRO A 46 5.52 -1.33 8.78
C PRO A 46 6.36 -0.42 9.69
N GLU A 47 7.38 -0.99 10.33
CA GLU A 47 8.31 -0.23 11.19
C GLU A 47 9.05 0.85 10.40
N ARG A 48 9.39 0.58 9.13
CA ARG A 48 10.03 1.56 8.26
C ARG A 48 9.08 2.69 7.89
N GLU A 49 7.83 2.38 7.57
CA GLU A 49 6.80 3.39 7.25
C GLU A 49 6.53 4.32 8.43
N ARG A 50 6.33 3.74 9.62
CA ARG A 50 6.16 4.53 10.86
C ARG A 50 7.36 5.46 11.11
N ALA A 51 8.58 4.97 10.90
CA ALA A 51 9.79 5.78 11.06
C ALA A 51 9.87 6.93 10.03
N ILE A 52 9.40 6.71 8.80
CA ILE A 52 9.32 7.77 7.77
C ILE A 52 8.33 8.85 8.19
N LEU A 53 7.10 8.46 8.54
CA LEU A 53 6.03 9.38 8.93
C LEU A 53 6.39 10.19 10.17
N LYS A 54 6.94 9.53 11.21
CA LYS A 54 7.43 10.20 12.42
C LYS A 54 8.47 11.27 12.08
N ARG A 55 9.48 10.90 11.29
CA ARG A 55 10.56 11.82 10.88
C ARG A 55 10.04 13.01 10.07
N LEU A 56 9.07 12.79 9.18
CA LEU A 56 8.48 13.86 8.38
C LEU A 56 7.69 14.84 9.24
N LYS A 57 6.89 14.32 10.16
CA LYS A 57 6.16 15.13 11.14
C LYS A 57 7.10 15.97 12.00
N GLU A 58 8.16 15.38 12.54
CA GLU A 58 9.17 16.09 13.35
C GLU A 58 9.93 17.18 12.57
N LYS A 59 10.03 17.04 11.24
CA LYS A 59 10.72 17.98 10.37
C LYS A 59 9.79 18.99 9.70
N ASN A 60 8.48 18.86 9.87
CA ASN A 60 7.50 19.76 9.28
C ASN A 60 7.40 21.06 10.10
N ILE A 61 8.30 22.00 9.80
CA ILE A 61 8.30 23.36 10.37
C ILE A 61 7.52 24.38 9.52
N GLY A 62 6.95 23.93 8.40
CA GLY A 62 6.25 24.76 7.43
C GLY A 62 4.75 24.91 7.73
N PRO A 63 4.03 25.68 6.90
CA PRO A 63 2.59 25.90 7.07
C PRO A 63 1.73 24.70 6.66
N PHE A 64 2.34 23.60 6.20
CA PHE A 64 1.60 22.44 5.73
C PHE A 64 1.03 21.64 6.92
N PRO A 65 -0.26 21.26 6.95
CA PRO A 65 -0.83 20.54 8.10
C PRO A 65 -0.28 19.13 8.25
N ASP A 66 0.12 18.75 9.48
CA ASP A 66 0.69 17.42 9.78
C ASP A 66 -0.22 16.26 9.37
N GLY A 67 -1.53 16.37 9.63
CA GLY A 67 -2.49 15.32 9.29
C GLY A 67 -2.57 15.08 7.78
N THR A 68 -2.58 16.16 7.00
CA THR A 68 -2.59 16.07 5.53
C THR A 68 -1.27 15.56 4.98
N LEU A 69 -0.14 15.98 5.59
CA LEU A 69 1.19 15.48 5.21
C LEU A 69 1.27 13.97 5.37
N GLN A 70 0.74 13.45 6.48
CA GLN A 70 0.69 12.01 6.73
C GLN A 70 -0.09 11.28 5.63
N LEU A 71 -1.31 11.73 5.31
CA LEU A 71 -2.15 11.09 4.28
C LEU A 71 -1.48 11.07 2.91
N ILE A 72 -0.84 12.17 2.50
CA ILE A 72 -0.12 12.24 1.23
C ILE A 72 1.04 11.24 1.21
N TYR A 73 1.80 11.15 2.31
CA TYR A 73 2.92 10.23 2.37
C TYR A 73 2.52 8.76 2.48
N GLU A 74 1.40 8.45 3.13
CA GLU A 74 0.81 7.11 3.12
C GLU A 74 0.50 6.67 1.69
N GLU A 75 -0.07 7.54 0.86
CA GLU A 75 -0.34 7.25 -0.55
C GLU A 75 0.94 7.06 -1.37
N ILE A 76 1.95 7.93 -1.16
CA ILE A 76 3.27 7.78 -1.81
C ILE A 76 3.90 6.43 -1.45
N LEU A 77 3.83 6.02 -0.18
CA LEU A 77 4.35 4.74 0.30
C LEU A 77 3.58 3.56 -0.29
N SER A 78 2.26 3.64 -0.33
CA SER A 78 1.38 2.65 -0.96
C SER A 78 1.73 2.42 -2.44
N ALA A 79 1.79 3.50 -3.23
CA ALA A 79 2.19 3.43 -4.65
C ALA A 79 3.59 2.82 -4.83
N SER A 80 4.52 3.16 -3.94
CA SER A 80 5.89 2.64 -3.95
C SER A 80 5.97 1.15 -3.64
N LEU A 81 5.10 0.65 -2.75
CA LEU A 81 5.03 -0.76 -2.40
C LEU A 81 4.51 -1.57 -3.59
N ALA A 82 3.46 -1.08 -4.25
CA ALA A 82 2.86 -1.71 -5.43
C ALA A 82 3.86 -1.86 -6.58
N LEU A 83 4.77 -0.90 -6.77
CA LEU A 83 5.83 -0.96 -7.78
C LEU A 83 6.90 -2.03 -7.51
N GLN A 84 7.16 -2.35 -6.24
CA GLN A 84 8.20 -3.34 -5.87
C GLN A 84 7.70 -4.78 -5.93
N GLN A 85 6.42 -5.00 -5.69
CA GLN A 85 5.77 -6.30 -5.82
C GLN A 85 4.29 -6.08 -6.15
N PRO A 86 3.79 -6.59 -7.29
CA PRO A 86 2.36 -6.81 -7.42
C PRO A 86 1.96 -7.82 -6.33
N LEU A 87 1.39 -7.30 -5.25
CA LEU A 87 1.09 -8.05 -4.06
C LEU A 87 -0.07 -8.99 -4.37
N LYS A 88 0.20 -10.30 -4.49
CA LYS A 88 -0.87 -11.30 -4.67
C LYS A 88 -1.51 -11.61 -3.33
N VAL A 89 -2.78 -11.29 -3.19
CA VAL A 89 -3.59 -11.53 -1.99
C VAL A 89 -4.73 -12.46 -2.37
N SER A 90 -4.75 -13.67 -1.83
CA SER A 90 -5.90 -14.56 -1.95
C SER A 90 -6.97 -14.17 -0.93
N TYR A 91 -8.24 -14.30 -1.28
CA TYR A 91 -9.34 -14.01 -0.38
C TYR A 91 -10.53 -14.92 -0.63
N LEU A 92 -11.33 -15.17 0.41
CA LEU A 92 -12.59 -15.90 0.26
C LEU A 92 -13.58 -15.05 -0.57
N GLY A 93 -13.82 -15.48 -1.80
CA GLY A 93 -14.65 -14.80 -2.78
C GLY A 93 -16.15 -15.09 -2.67
N PRO A 94 -16.97 -14.54 -3.57
CA PRO A 94 -16.60 -13.82 -4.81
C PRO A 94 -16.13 -12.37 -4.60
N SER A 95 -15.76 -11.69 -5.69
CA SER A 95 -15.43 -10.26 -5.67
C SER A 95 -16.58 -9.41 -5.15
N ALA A 96 -16.23 -8.33 -4.45
CA ALA A 96 -17.15 -7.38 -3.79
C ALA A 96 -17.86 -7.93 -2.53
N THR A 97 -17.38 -9.03 -1.97
CA THR A 97 -17.75 -9.49 -0.62
C THR A 97 -17.05 -8.70 0.49
N PHE A 98 -17.49 -8.89 1.74
CA PHE A 98 -16.85 -8.29 2.91
C PHE A 98 -15.36 -8.65 3.01
N THR A 99 -14.99 -9.89 2.70
CA THR A 99 -13.60 -10.34 2.69
C THR A 99 -12.78 -9.61 1.63
N HIS A 100 -13.34 -9.39 0.43
CA HIS A 100 -12.69 -8.58 -0.61
C HIS A 100 -12.47 -7.14 -0.18
N LEU A 101 -13.47 -6.51 0.46
CA LEU A 101 -13.37 -5.14 0.95
C LEU A 101 -12.35 -5.03 2.10
N ALA A 102 -12.31 -6.01 3.01
CA ALA A 102 -11.32 -6.08 4.06
C ALA A 102 -9.90 -6.22 3.49
N ALA A 103 -9.72 -7.08 2.47
CA ALA A 103 -8.46 -7.23 1.77
C ALA A 103 -8.02 -5.90 1.13
N LYS A 104 -8.91 -5.19 0.43
CA LYS A 104 -8.63 -3.86 -0.15
C LYS A 104 -8.27 -2.80 0.87
N ARG A 105 -8.94 -2.78 2.03
CA ARG A 105 -8.60 -1.83 3.12
C ARG A 105 -7.24 -2.09 3.71
N GLN A 106 -6.84 -3.36 3.84
CA GLN A 106 -5.60 -3.75 4.46
C GLN A 106 -4.38 -3.68 3.51
N PHE A 107 -4.59 -4.02 2.24
CA PHE A 107 -3.52 -4.22 1.26
C PHE A 107 -3.53 -3.20 0.10
N GLY A 108 -4.48 -2.27 0.09
CA GLY A 108 -4.58 -1.20 -0.91
C GLY A 108 -5.21 -1.64 -2.23
N SER A 109 -5.59 -0.69 -3.09
CA SER A 109 -6.24 -0.98 -4.37
C SER A 109 -5.33 -1.62 -5.42
N SER A 110 -4.01 -1.43 -5.29
CA SER A 110 -3.01 -1.82 -6.29
C SER A 110 -2.47 -3.26 -6.15
N ALA A 111 -3.03 -4.05 -5.23
CA ALA A 111 -2.70 -5.47 -5.07
C ALA A 111 -3.48 -6.35 -6.07
N ASP A 112 -2.88 -7.47 -6.46
CA ASP A 112 -3.51 -8.50 -7.27
C ASP A 112 -4.36 -9.41 -6.38
N TYR A 113 -5.68 -9.26 -6.46
CA TYR A 113 -6.63 -10.01 -5.65
C TYR A 113 -7.07 -11.30 -6.34
N ILE A 114 -6.79 -12.44 -5.71
CA ILE A 114 -7.13 -13.77 -6.21
C ILE A 114 -8.36 -14.29 -5.43
N PRO A 115 -9.57 -14.32 -6.04
CA PRO A 115 -10.73 -14.91 -5.39
C PRO A 115 -10.57 -16.42 -5.33
N GLU A 116 -10.72 -16.98 -4.14
CA GLU A 116 -10.78 -18.43 -3.90
C GLU A 116 -12.21 -18.79 -3.48
N SER A 117 -12.67 -19.99 -3.83
CA SER A 117 -14.04 -20.43 -3.57
C SER A 117 -14.22 -20.99 -2.16
N THR A 118 -13.14 -21.44 -1.53
CA THR A 118 -13.15 -21.98 -0.17
C THR A 118 -12.02 -21.44 0.70
N ILE A 119 -12.21 -21.49 2.01
CA ILE A 119 -11.17 -21.11 2.99
C ILE A 119 -9.93 -22.01 2.83
N LYS A 120 -10.14 -23.31 2.57
CA LYS A 120 -9.06 -24.26 2.32
C LYS A 120 -8.22 -23.84 1.11
N GLU A 121 -8.85 -23.37 0.04
CA GLU A 121 -8.13 -22.86 -1.14
C GLU A 121 -7.33 -21.61 -0.81
N VAL A 122 -7.82 -20.71 0.05
CA VAL A 122 -7.04 -19.57 0.54
C VAL A 122 -5.77 -20.04 1.26
N PHE A 123 -5.89 -21.01 2.17
CA PHE A 123 -4.74 -21.62 2.86
C PHE A 123 -3.81 -22.36 1.89
N ASP A 124 -4.34 -23.12 0.94
CA ASP A 124 -3.56 -23.81 -0.10
C ASP A 124 -2.82 -22.81 -1.00
N SER A 125 -3.43 -21.66 -1.30
CA SER A 125 -2.87 -20.58 -2.12
C SER A 125 -1.67 -19.93 -1.42
N VAL A 126 -1.76 -19.71 -0.10
CA VAL A 126 -0.64 -19.19 0.70
C VAL A 126 0.45 -20.24 0.91
N SER A 127 0.09 -21.47 1.26
CA SER A 127 1.07 -22.55 1.53
C SER A 127 1.84 -23.00 0.30
N ARG A 128 1.29 -22.79 -0.91
CA ARG A 128 1.92 -23.10 -2.20
C ARG A 128 2.55 -21.88 -2.87
N ASP A 129 2.75 -20.77 -2.14
CA ASP A 129 3.32 -19.52 -2.65
C ASP A 129 2.59 -18.91 -3.87
N LYS A 130 1.31 -19.26 -4.10
CA LYS A 130 0.48 -18.64 -5.15
C LYS A 130 0.07 -17.22 -4.78
N ALA A 131 -0.19 -17.00 -3.49
CA ALA A 131 -0.46 -15.70 -2.90
C ALA A 131 0.42 -15.49 -1.66
N ARG A 132 0.86 -14.26 -1.43
CA ARG A 132 1.71 -13.93 -0.28
C ARG A 132 0.91 -13.81 1.02
N TYR A 133 -0.36 -13.43 0.90
CA TYR A 133 -1.29 -13.28 2.00
C TYR A 133 -2.63 -13.87 1.63
N GLY A 134 -3.33 -14.43 2.62
CA GLY A 134 -4.68 -14.94 2.52
C GLY A 134 -5.60 -14.18 3.47
N VAL A 135 -6.79 -13.80 3.00
CA VAL A 135 -7.81 -13.13 3.82
C VAL A 135 -9.03 -14.04 3.92
N VAL A 136 -9.36 -14.42 5.15
CA VAL A 136 -10.48 -15.29 5.48
C VAL A 136 -11.33 -14.65 6.58
N PRO A 137 -12.66 -14.86 6.60
CA PRO A 137 -13.51 -14.38 7.67
C PRO A 137 -13.26 -15.16 8.97
N ILE A 138 -13.21 -14.45 10.09
CA ILE A 138 -13.21 -15.06 11.43
C ILE A 138 -14.64 -15.40 11.90
N GLU A 139 -15.64 -14.70 11.37
CA GLU A 139 -17.05 -14.90 11.64
C GLU A 139 -17.84 -14.72 10.33
N ASN A 140 -18.83 -15.57 10.08
CA ASN A 140 -19.77 -15.44 8.96
C ASN A 140 -21.19 -15.19 9.49
N SER A 141 -22.03 -14.55 8.66
CA SER A 141 -23.41 -14.15 9.04
C SER A 141 -24.38 -15.33 9.18
N THR A 142 -23.95 -16.56 8.91
CA THR A 142 -24.81 -17.75 8.82
C THR A 142 -24.47 -18.80 9.88
N GLU A 143 -23.20 -18.97 10.26
CA GLU A 143 -22.74 -19.97 11.25
C GLU A 143 -22.03 -19.36 12.47
N GLY A 144 -21.81 -18.03 12.51
CA GLY A 144 -21.06 -17.40 13.61
C GLY A 144 -19.56 -17.58 13.45
N VAL A 145 -18.84 -17.94 14.52
CA VAL A 145 -17.37 -18.14 14.49
C VAL A 145 -16.99 -19.26 13.54
N VAL A 146 -16.14 -18.95 12.56
CA VAL A 146 -15.70 -19.92 11.56
C VAL A 146 -14.59 -20.77 12.16
N ASN A 147 -14.95 -21.98 12.63
CA ASN A 147 -14.01 -22.91 13.28
C ASN A 147 -12.80 -23.33 12.42
N TYR A 148 -12.84 -23.09 11.11
CA TYR A 148 -11.72 -23.41 10.20
C TYR A 148 -10.61 -22.34 10.20
N THR A 149 -10.84 -21.19 10.85
CA THR A 149 -9.94 -20.03 10.83
C THR A 149 -9.09 -19.90 12.12
N LEU A 150 -9.41 -20.67 13.17
CA LEU A 150 -8.74 -20.68 14.48
C LEU A 150 -7.76 -21.84 14.63
#